data_AF-A0A962G6I9-F1
#
_entry.id   AF-A0A962G6I9-F1
#
_cell.length_a   1.000
_cell.length_b   1.000
_cell.length_c   1.000
_cell.angle_alpha   90.00
_cell.angle_beta   90.00
_cell.angle_gamma   90.00
#
_symmetry.space_group_name_H-M   'P 1'
#
loop_
_entity.id
_entity.type
_entity.pdbx_description
1 polymer ?
#
loop_
_entity_poly.entity_id
_entity_poly.type
_entity_poly.pdbx_seq_one_letter_code
_entity_poly.pdbx_strand_id
1 'polypeptide(L)'
;ALRGRASDEVPKLQAARLRELGVADSAISVIPDEQEAIDAALAMGSAGDLLLIFADALVRSWKQVIKFKPKGVPETRAPEKIPAPQSEPAVQVEADFIPSQWDGVVRDERGIHLSREQDD
;
A
#
# COMPACT_ATOMS: atom_id res chain seq x y z
N ALA A 1 9.19 -0.72 13.68
CA ALA A 1 9.04 0.03 14.95
C ALA A 1 8.43 1.39 14.63
N LEU A 2 7.48 1.89 15.44
CA LEU A 2 6.70 3.13 15.19
C LEU A 2 7.51 4.44 15.25
N ARG A 3 8.85 4.36 15.21
CA ARG A 3 9.78 5.51 15.24
C ARG A 3 9.48 6.53 16.36
N GLY A 4 9.05 6.03 17.53
CA GLY A 4 8.71 6.86 18.69
C GLY A 4 7.33 7.55 18.64
N ARG A 5 6.55 7.36 17.58
CA ARG A 5 5.21 7.93 17.43
C ARG A 5 4.16 7.10 18.17
N ALA A 6 3.07 7.75 18.57
CA ALA A 6 1.90 7.03 19.06
C ALA A 6 1.28 6.19 17.93
N SER A 7 0.65 5.05 18.26
CA SER A 7 0.12 4.10 17.28
C SER A 7 -0.97 4.68 16.37
N ASP A 8 -1.62 5.76 16.78
CA ASP A 8 -2.70 6.43 16.06
C ASP A 8 -2.31 7.82 15.51
N GLU A 9 -1.06 8.25 15.71
CA GLU A 9 -0.60 9.60 15.34
C GLU A 9 -0.65 9.81 13.82
N VAL A 10 -0.11 8.87 13.05
CA VAL A 10 -0.05 8.97 11.58
C VAL A 10 -1.44 8.96 10.95
N PRO A 11 -2.35 8.01 11.28
CA PRO A 11 -3.73 8.05 10.80
C PRO A 11 -4.44 9.38 11.14
N LYS A 12 -4.22 9.92 12.34
CA LYS A 12 -4.80 11.22 12.75
C LYS A 12 -4.26 12.39 11.93
N LEU A 13 -2.96 12.41 11.64
CA LEU A 13 -2.34 13.45 10.81
C LEU A 13 -2.89 13.42 9.38
N GLN A 14 -3.02 12.22 8.78
CA GLN A 14 -3.62 12.05 7.46
C GLN A 14 -5.08 12.54 7.44
N ALA A 15 -5.88 12.11 8.42
CA ALA A 15 -7.27 12.53 8.55
C ALA A 15 -7.42 14.05 8.73
N ALA A 16 -6.58 14.68 9.56
CA ALA A 16 -6.56 16.13 9.70
C ALA A 16 -6.26 16.82 8.37
N ARG A 17 -5.28 16.34 7.61
CA ARG A 17 -4.93 16.93 6.32
C ARG A 17 -6.03 16.79 5.28
N LEU A 18 -6.72 15.64 5.24
CA LEU A 18 -7.87 15.44 4.36
C LEU A 18 -9.02 16.41 4.68
N ARG A 19 -9.30 16.63 5.97
CA ARG A 19 -10.31 17.61 6.41
C ARG A 19 -9.96 19.03 5.98
N GLU A 20 -8.70 19.44 6.15
CA GLU A 20 -8.21 20.75 5.68
C GLU A 20 -8.41 20.96 4.18
N LEU A 21 -8.32 19.88 3.39
CA LEU A 21 -8.57 19.89 1.95
C LEU A 21 -10.06 19.77 1.59
N GLY A 22 -10.96 19.78 2.57
CA GLY A 22 -12.41 19.77 2.36
C GLY A 22 -13.02 18.39 2.16
N VAL A 23 -12.30 17.30 2.46
CA VAL A 23 -12.89 15.95 2.45
C VAL A 23 -13.87 15.83 3.61
N ALA A 24 -15.10 15.41 3.31
CA ALA A 24 -16.15 15.27 4.32
C ALA A 24 -15.80 14.18 5.35
N ASP A 25 -16.14 14.40 6.62
CA ASP A 25 -15.91 13.43 7.70
C ASP A 25 -16.56 12.06 7.43
N SER A 26 -17.70 12.04 6.73
CA SER A 26 -18.37 10.79 6.32
C SER A 26 -17.56 9.96 5.33
N ALA A 27 -16.55 10.55 4.67
CA ALA A 27 -15.63 9.88 3.76
C ALA A 27 -14.27 9.54 4.43
N ILE A 28 -14.12 9.79 5.74
CA ILE A 28 -12.88 9.55 6.49
C ILE A 28 -13.14 8.56 7.62
N SER A 29 -12.55 7.38 7.51
CA SER A 29 -12.51 6.37 8.58
C SER A 29 -11.10 6.29 9.15
N VAL A 30 -10.95 6.46 10.46
CA VAL A 30 -9.64 6.35 11.14
C VAL A 30 -9.59 5.01 11.88
N ILE A 31 -8.79 4.08 11.36
CA ILE A 31 -8.56 2.75 11.95
C ILE A 31 -7.06 2.64 12.24
N PRO A 32 -6.63 2.76 13.52
CA PRO A 32 -5.21 2.79 13.87
C PRO A 32 -4.44 1.49 13.58
N ASP A 33 -5.09 0.34 13.73
CA ASP A 33 -4.47 -0.94 13.42
C ASP A 33 -4.41 -1.16 11.90
N GLU A 34 -3.20 -1.41 11.38
CA GLU A 34 -2.97 -1.58 9.94
C GLU A 34 -3.76 -2.76 9.36
N GLN A 35 -3.86 -3.87 10.10
CA GLN A 35 -4.52 -5.07 9.60
C GLN A 35 -6.02 -4.84 9.50
N GLU A 36 -6.62 -4.23 10.53
CA GLU A 36 -8.04 -3.87 10.54
C GLU A 36 -8.36 -2.83 9.45
N ALA A 37 -7.47 -1.85 9.23
CA ALA A 37 -7.64 -0.83 8.20
C ALA A 37 -7.64 -1.45 6.79
N ILE A 38 -6.73 -2.40 6.53
CA ILE A 38 -6.68 -3.14 5.25
C ILE A 38 -7.94 -3.98 5.07
N ASP A 39 -8.36 -4.72 6.10
CA ASP A 39 -9.55 -5.57 6.03
C ASP A 39 -10.82 -4.75 5.76
N ALA A 40 -10.96 -3.58 6.41
CA ALA A 40 -12.07 -2.66 6.18
C ALA A 40 -12.07 -2.10 4.75
N ALA A 41 -10.91 -1.69 4.23
CA ALA A 41 -10.79 -1.13 2.89
C ALA A 41 -11.08 -2.18 1.81
N LEU A 42 -10.61 -3.42 1.98
CA LEU A 42 -10.88 -4.53 1.06
C LEU A 42 -12.37 -4.92 1.08
N ALA A 43 -13.00 -4.93 2.26
CA ALA A 43 -14.43 -5.23 2.39
C ALA A 43 -15.33 -4.13 1.81
N MET A 44 -14.86 -2.88 1.79
CA MET A 44 -15.56 -1.74 1.20
C MET A 44 -15.45 -1.69 -0.33
N GLY A 45 -14.32 -2.15 -0.88
CA GLY A 45 -14.03 -2.07 -2.31
C GLY A 45 -14.97 -2.89 -3.19
N SER A 46 -15.37 -2.31 -4.32
CA SER A 46 -16.13 -2.95 -5.38
C SER A 46 -15.27 -3.15 -6.64
N ALA A 47 -15.75 -3.99 -7.57
CA ALA A 47 -15.08 -4.16 -8.84
C ALA A 47 -15.00 -2.82 -9.61
N GLY A 48 -13.79 -2.44 -10.01
CA GLY A 48 -13.51 -1.16 -10.69
C GLY A 48 -12.94 -0.07 -9.77
N ASP A 49 -12.96 -0.27 -8.45
CA ASP A 49 -12.35 0.67 -7.51
C ASP A 49 -10.83 0.54 -7.49
N LEU A 50 -10.14 1.65 -7.19
CA LEU A 50 -8.71 1.68 -6.91
C LEU A 50 -8.48 1.79 -5.40
N LEU A 51 -7.75 0.82 -4.85
CA LEU A 51 -7.30 0.84 -3.46
C LEU A 51 -5.79 1.11 -3.38
N LEU A 52 -5.41 2.18 -2.68
CA LEU A 52 -4.01 2.55 -2.40
C LEU A 52 -3.68 2.30 -0.93
N ILE A 53 -2.62 1.53 -0.66
CA ILE A 53 -2.19 1.16 0.70
C ILE A 53 -0.75 1.61 0.92
N PHE A 54 -0.51 2.40 1.95
CA PHE A 54 0.84 2.73 2.44
C PHE A 54 1.19 1.82 3.63
N ALA A 55 1.75 0.64 3.35
CA ALA A 55 2.02 -0.37 4.36
C ALA A 55 3.42 -0.22 5.00
N ASP A 56 3.50 -0.35 6.33
CA ASP A 56 4.77 -0.42 7.04
C ASP A 56 5.31 -1.87 7.07
N ALA A 57 4.43 -2.87 7.10
CA ALA A 57 4.80 -4.28 7.16
C ALA A 57 4.45 -5.04 5.88
N LEU A 58 5.10 -4.65 4.78
CA LEU A 58 4.83 -5.11 3.41
C LEU A 58 4.45 -6.59 3.28
N VAL A 59 5.25 -7.51 3.85
CA VAL A 59 5.01 -8.96 3.73
C VAL A 59 3.70 -9.40 4.38
N ARG A 60 3.32 -8.80 5.52
CA ARG A 60 2.07 -9.12 6.21
C ARG A 60 0.89 -8.53 5.47
N SER A 61 0.97 -7.25 5.12
CA SER A 61 -0.08 -6.52 4.41
C SER A 61 -0.38 -7.17 3.06
N TRP A 62 0.65 -7.56 2.30
CA TRP A 62 0.50 -8.30 1.05
C TRP A 62 -0.21 -9.64 1.25
N LYS A 63 0.15 -10.40 2.30
CA LYS A 63 -0.52 -11.67 2.62
C LYS A 63 -2.00 -11.50 2.94
N GLN A 64 -2.42 -10.38 3.51
CA GLN A 64 -3.85 -10.09 3.74
C GLN A 64 -4.56 -9.86 2.40
N VAL A 65 -4.00 -9.00 1.54
CA VAL A 65 -4.58 -8.67 0.23
C VAL A 65 -4.78 -9.91 -0.64
N ILE A 66 -3.76 -10.77 -0.80
CA ILE A 66 -3.88 -11.96 -1.67
C ILE A 66 -4.76 -13.07 -1.10
N LYS A 67 -5.03 -13.07 0.20
CA LYS A 67 -5.89 -14.06 0.87
C LYS A 67 -7.32 -13.57 1.04
N PHE A 68 -7.59 -12.30 0.74
CA PHE A 68 -8.93 -11.74 0.85
C PHE A 68 -9.90 -12.48 -0.06
N LYS A 69 -11.04 -12.86 0.51
CA LYS A 69 -12.16 -13.47 -0.22
C LYS A 69 -13.39 -12.58 -0.04
N PRO A 70 -13.89 -11.93 -1.11
CA PRO A 70 -15.07 -11.09 -0.99
C PRO A 70 -16.30 -11.91 -0.59
N LYS A 71 -17.09 -11.40 0.37
CA LYS A 71 -18.30 -12.08 0.83
C LYS A 71 -19.40 -11.98 -0.23
N GLY A 72 -20.09 -13.08 -0.51
CA GLY A 72 -21.26 -13.10 -1.38
C GLY A 72 -20.97 -13.15 -2.88
N VAL A 73 -19.70 -13.14 -3.29
CA VAL A 73 -19.30 -13.54 -4.64
C VAL A 73 -19.18 -15.07 -4.60
N PRO A 74 -19.99 -15.84 -5.36
CA PRO A 74 -19.71 -17.27 -5.55
C PRO A 74 -18.26 -17.39 -5.98
N GLU A 75 -17.48 -18.34 -5.45
CA GLU A 75 -16.13 -18.55 -5.97
C GLU A 75 -16.25 -18.65 -7.49
N THR A 76 -15.76 -17.64 -8.21
CA THR A 76 -15.79 -17.64 -9.66
C THR A 76 -15.06 -18.92 -10.04
N ARG A 77 -15.82 -19.89 -10.56
CA ARG A 77 -15.26 -21.13 -11.12
C ARG A 77 -14.09 -20.66 -11.97
N ALA A 78 -12.90 -21.20 -11.67
CA ALA A 78 -11.67 -20.85 -12.36
C ALA A 78 -12.00 -20.62 -13.84
N PRO A 79 -11.65 -19.46 -14.42
CA PRO A 79 -11.98 -19.17 -15.80
C PRO A 79 -11.59 -20.39 -16.62
N GLU A 80 -12.54 -20.91 -17.39
CA GLU A 80 -12.31 -21.99 -18.35
C GLU A 80 -11.02 -21.64 -19.07
N LYS A 81 -9.98 -22.48 -18.93
CA LYS A 81 -8.57 -22.17 -19.25
C LYS A 81 -8.52 -21.27 -20.49
N ILE A 82 -8.45 -19.96 -20.26
CA ILE A 82 -8.02 -19.04 -21.29
C ILE A 82 -6.61 -19.55 -21.60
N PRO A 83 -6.29 -19.93 -22.86
CA PRO A 83 -4.94 -20.35 -23.19
C PRO A 83 -4.01 -19.32 -22.59
N ALA A 84 -3.11 -19.78 -21.72
CA ALA A 84 -2.16 -18.89 -21.08
C ALA A 84 -1.54 -18.06 -22.21
N PRO A 85 -1.53 -16.72 -22.14
CA PRO A 85 -0.68 -15.95 -23.05
C PRO A 85 0.69 -16.61 -22.96
N GLN A 86 1.24 -17.00 -24.12
CA GLN A 86 2.55 -17.62 -24.19
C GLN A 86 3.46 -16.77 -23.33
N SER A 87 3.99 -17.37 -22.25
CA SER A 87 4.77 -16.66 -21.26
C SER A 87 5.87 -15.89 -21.99
N GLU A 88 5.71 -14.57 -22.05
CA GLU A 88 6.83 -13.68 -22.25
C GLU A 88 7.88 -14.06 -21.20
N PRO A 89 9.17 -14.07 -21.57
CA PRO A 89 10.22 -14.50 -20.66
C PRO A 89 10.03 -13.79 -19.33
N ALA A 90 10.03 -14.58 -18.25
CA ALA A 90 9.80 -14.12 -16.89
C ALA A 90 10.42 -12.74 -16.70
N VAL A 91 9.57 -11.75 -16.41
CA VAL A 91 10.04 -10.42 -15.99
C VAL A 91 11.09 -10.70 -14.93
N GLN A 92 12.34 -10.36 -15.25
CA GLN A 92 13.45 -10.52 -14.34
C GLN A 92 13.01 -9.87 -13.04
N VAL A 93 13.03 -10.63 -11.94
CA VAL A 93 12.73 -10.13 -10.60
C VAL A 93 13.48 -8.80 -10.50
N GLU A 94 12.75 -7.68 -10.48
CA GLU A 94 13.39 -6.38 -10.36
C GLU A 94 14.32 -6.45 -9.16
N ALA A 95 15.57 -6.05 -9.38
CA ALA A 95 16.56 -6.06 -8.32
C ALA A 95 15.96 -5.34 -7.10
N ASP A 96 16.16 -5.92 -5.91
CA ASP A 96 15.77 -5.27 -4.66
C ASP A 96 16.19 -3.80 -4.73
N PHE A 97 15.29 -2.89 -4.39
CA PHE A 97 15.61 -1.47 -4.40
C PHE A 97 16.75 -1.21 -3.42
N ILE A 98 17.95 -0.94 -3.97
CA ILE A 98 19.15 -0.61 -3.20
C ILE A 98 19.36 0.90 -3.35
N PRO A 99 19.06 1.69 -2.31
CA PRO A 99 19.22 3.15 -2.33
C PRO A 99 20.62 3.60 -2.78
N SER A 100 21.67 2.87 -2.39
CA SER A 100 23.05 3.20 -2.75
C SER A 100 23.39 2.98 -4.23
N GLN A 101 22.50 2.40 -5.03
CA GLN A 101 22.67 2.28 -6.48
C GLN A 101 22.09 3.47 -7.25
N TRP A 102 21.38 4.36 -6.56
CA TRP A 102 20.70 5.50 -7.16
C TRP A 102 21.36 6.79 -6.68
N ASP A 103 21.80 7.60 -7.64
CA ASP A 103 22.41 8.88 -7.34
C ASP A 103 21.42 9.81 -6.64
N GLY A 104 21.90 10.49 -5.62
CA GLY A 104 21.09 11.35 -4.76
C GLY A 104 20.06 10.63 -3.86
N VAL A 105 19.99 9.30 -3.80
CA VAL A 105 19.08 8.58 -2.89
C VAL A 105 19.80 8.18 -1.60
N VAL A 106 19.36 8.72 -0.47
CA VAL A 106 19.95 8.46 0.85
C VAL A 106 18.98 7.71 1.75
N ARG A 107 19.47 6.63 2.40
CA ARG A 107 18.73 5.91 3.45
C ARG A 107 19.38 6.15 4.81
N ASP A 108 18.65 6.82 5.70
CA ASP A 108 19.06 7.06 7.09
C ASP A 108 18.00 6.53 8.09
N GLU A 109 18.19 6.83 9.38
CA GLU A 109 17.25 6.46 10.46
C GLU A 109 15.84 7.05 10.29
N ARG A 110 15.69 8.10 9.46
CA ARG A 110 14.42 8.79 9.17
C ARG A 110 13.72 8.22 7.93
N GLY A 111 14.42 7.47 7.08
CA GLY A 111 13.86 6.80 5.91
C GLY A 111 14.69 7.01 4.66
N ILE A 112 14.03 6.95 3.50
CA ILE A 112 14.65 7.23 2.20
C ILE A 112 14.32 8.67 1.79
N HIS A 113 15.32 9.45 1.43
CA HIS A 113 15.14 10.81 0.91
C HIS A 113 16.07 11.08 -0.28
N LEU A 114 15.69 12.05 -1.11
CA LEU A 114 16.52 12.57 -2.19
C LEU A 114 17.38 13.72 -1.65
N SER A 115 18.70 13.65 -1.81
CA SER A 115 19.58 14.79 -1.55
C SER A 115 19.41 15.84 -2.64
N ARG A 116 19.44 17.12 -2.28
CA ARG A 116 19.47 18.21 -3.27
C ARG A 116 20.78 18.12 -4.05
N GLU A 117 20.72 18.09 -5.37
CA GLU A 117 21.89 18.33 -6.23
C GLU A 117 22.50 19.68 -5.82
N GLN A 118 23.81 19.68 -5.53
CA GLN A 118 24.58 20.92 -5.54
C GLN A 118 24.96 21.15 -7.00
N ASP A 119 24.26 22.07 -7.67
CA ASP A 119 24.74 22.63 -8.93
C ASP A 119 26.06 23.35 -8.64
N ASP A 120 27.15 22.88 -9.25
CA ASP A 120 28.45 23.57 -9.33
C ASP A 120 28.50 24.43 -10.61
#